data_AF-A0A4Z0H4Y4-F1
#
_entry.id   AF-A0A4Z0H4Y4-F1
#
_cell.length_a   1.000
_cell.length_b   1.000
_cell.length_c   1.000
_cell.angle_alpha   90.00
_cell.angle_beta   90.00
_cell.angle_gamma   90.00
#
_symmetry.space_group_name_H-M   'P 1'
#
loop_
_entity.id
_entity.type
_entity.pdbx_description
1 polymer ?
#
loop_
_entity_poly.entity_id
_entity_poly.type
_entity_poly.pdbx_seq_one_letter_code
_entity_poly.pdbx_strand_id
1 'polypeptide(L)'
;MMDSLKTKQFFSQMESDLLLTQQLTMQKHEGYYLMFRKSKNDYILYDPVNKESLLQRTLPKDWRYQMNTMSSTIRFRRDGTIRQPGSMRFYAGNETYKVTFPFGTSRMRLDEL
;
A
#
# COMPACT_ATOMS: atom_id res chain seq x y z
N MET A 1 24.84 1.91 -2.13
CA MET A 1 24.52 1.89 -0.67
C MET A 1 23.36 2.82 -0.28
N MET A 2 23.14 3.98 -0.92
CA MET A 2 22.07 4.94 -0.53
C MET A 2 20.63 4.51 -0.88
N ASP A 3 20.42 3.62 -1.88
CA ASP A 3 19.06 3.23 -2.29
C ASP A 3 18.34 2.30 -1.32
N SER A 4 19.07 1.41 -0.64
CA SER A 4 18.46 0.47 0.33
C SER A 4 17.83 1.18 1.53
N LEU A 5 18.40 2.28 2.01
CA LEU A 5 17.86 3.02 3.16
C LEU A 5 16.57 3.75 2.80
N LYS A 6 16.55 4.45 1.66
CA LYS A 6 15.33 5.09 1.12
C LYS A 6 14.23 4.06 0.91
N THR A 7 14.62 2.87 0.45
CA THR A 7 13.69 1.79 0.18
C THR A 7 13.06 1.23 1.46
N LYS A 8 13.88 0.96 2.48
CA LYS A 8 13.40 0.55 3.80
C LYS A 8 12.48 1.59 4.44
N GLN A 9 12.84 2.88 4.35
CA GLN A 9 12.01 3.97 4.85
C GLN A 9 10.66 4.03 4.13
N PHE A 10 10.64 3.89 2.81
CA PHE A 10 9.41 3.87 2.03
C PHE A 10 8.50 2.70 2.43
N PHE A 11 9.02 1.48 2.52
CA PHE A 11 8.21 0.32 2.89
C PHE A 11 7.72 0.37 4.33
N SER A 12 8.53 0.89 5.26
CA SER A 12 8.12 1.11 6.65
C SER A 12 7.03 2.19 6.78
N GLN A 13 7.15 3.27 5.99
CA GLN A 13 6.09 4.28 5.90
C GLN A 13 4.81 3.70 5.31
N MET A 14 4.92 2.90 4.24
CA MET A 14 3.77 2.26 3.61
C MET A 14 3.09 1.26 4.57
N GLU A 15 3.85 0.53 5.38
CA GLU A 15 3.32 -0.35 6.42
C GLU A 15 2.55 0.45 7.50
N SER A 16 3.11 1.58 7.94
CA SER A 16 2.42 2.48 8.87
C SER A 16 1.12 3.04 8.28
N ASP A 17 1.13 3.45 7.01
CA ASP A 17 -0.04 3.99 6.31
C ASP A 17 -1.12 2.88 6.11
N LEU A 18 -0.71 1.62 5.89
CA LEU A 18 -1.60 0.45 5.84
C LEU A 18 -2.27 0.19 7.20
N LEU A 19 -1.49 0.18 8.29
CA LEU A 19 -1.99 0.00 9.64
C LEU A 19 -2.97 1.11 10.04
N LEU A 20 -2.68 2.36 9.67
CA LEU A 20 -3.59 3.48 9.87
C LEU A 20 -4.91 3.27 9.11
N THR A 21 -4.84 2.86 7.84
CA THR A 21 -6.05 2.57 7.04
C THR A 21 -6.89 1.47 7.68
N GLN A 22 -6.25 0.42 8.19
CA GLN A 22 -6.89 -0.67 8.91
C GLN A 22 -7.59 -0.15 10.18
N GLN A 23 -6.90 0.61 11.03
CA GLN A 23 -7.45 1.16 12.27
C GLN A 23 -8.63 2.10 12.01
N LEU A 24 -8.52 3.00 11.03
CA LEU A 24 -9.60 3.91 10.64
C LEU A 24 -10.84 3.13 10.17
N THR A 25 -10.64 2.10 9.34
CA THR A 25 -11.73 1.23 8.87
C THR A 25 -12.42 0.50 10.01
N MET A 26 -11.65 0.05 11.01
CA MET A 26 -12.18 -0.65 12.20
C MET A 26 -12.94 0.30 13.13
N GLN A 27 -12.40 1.49 13.40
CA GLN A 27 -12.99 2.45 14.35
C GLN A 27 -14.23 3.16 13.80
N LYS A 28 -14.15 3.67 12.57
CA LYS A 28 -15.24 4.47 11.98
C LYS A 28 -16.24 3.64 11.21
N HIS A 29 -15.95 2.35 10.95
CA HIS A 29 -16.73 1.47 10.07
C HIS A 29 -16.89 1.98 8.63
N GLU A 30 -16.11 2.99 8.27
CA GLU A 30 -16.06 3.66 6.98
C GLU A 30 -15.04 2.96 6.09
N GLY A 31 -15.37 2.80 4.82
CA GLY A 31 -14.56 2.00 3.89
C GLY A 31 -13.30 2.69 3.41
N TYR A 32 -12.44 3.18 4.31
CA TYR A 32 -11.15 3.76 3.98
C TYR A 32 -10.34 2.81 3.11
N TYR A 33 -9.63 3.37 2.13
CA TYR A 33 -8.82 2.58 1.22
C TYR A 33 -7.56 3.29 0.76
N LEU A 34 -6.52 2.50 0.55
CA LEU A 34 -5.33 2.96 -0.15
C LEU A 34 -5.54 2.76 -1.65
N MET A 35 -5.36 3.80 -2.44
CA MET A 35 -5.50 3.78 -3.89
C MET A 35 -4.17 4.11 -4.54
N PHE A 36 -3.66 3.18 -5.34
CA PHE A 36 -2.46 3.34 -6.14
C PHE A 36 -2.85 3.89 -7.52
N ARG A 37 -2.30 5.04 -7.89
CA ARG A 37 -2.62 5.73 -9.15
C ARG A 37 -1.43 5.65 -10.09
N LYS A 38 -1.49 4.71 -11.03
CA LYS A 38 -0.38 4.44 -11.97
C LYS A 38 -0.04 5.65 -12.84
N SER A 39 -1.05 6.44 -13.21
CA SER A 39 -0.87 7.67 -13.99
C SER A 39 -0.08 8.76 -13.28
N LYS A 40 -0.14 8.81 -11.94
CA LYS A 40 0.54 9.82 -11.11
C LYS A 40 1.80 9.28 -10.41
N ASN A 41 2.08 7.98 -10.56
CA ASN A 41 3.12 7.26 -9.82
C ASN A 41 3.07 7.54 -8.30
N ASP A 42 1.86 7.48 -7.73
CA ASP A 42 1.65 7.72 -6.31
C ASP A 42 0.58 6.79 -5.73
N TYR A 43 0.43 6.85 -4.41
CA TYR A 43 -0.72 6.28 -3.72
C TYR A 43 -1.32 7.27 -2.74
N ILE A 44 -2.61 7.11 -2.47
CA ILE A 44 -3.36 7.95 -1.54
C ILE A 44 -4.16 7.10 -0.56
N LEU A 45 -4.27 7.57 0.69
CA LEU A 45 -5.28 7.10 1.63
C LEU A 45 -6.52 7.96 1.43
N TYR A 46 -7.62 7.35 1.00
CA TYR A 46 -8.85 8.06 0.66
C TYR A 46 -9.98 7.75 1.64
N ASP A 47 -10.67 8.81 2.07
CA ASP A 47 -11.91 8.78 2.83
C ASP A 47 -13.10 8.89 1.87
N PRO A 48 -13.88 7.81 1.66
CA PRO A 48 -15.03 7.88 0.77
C PRO A 48 -16.23 8.66 1.33
N VAL A 49 -16.30 8.87 2.66
CA VAL A 49 -17.40 9.59 3.30
C VAL A 49 -17.20 11.10 3.17
N ASN A 50 -16.02 11.58 3.56
CA ASN A 50 -15.66 12.99 3.44
C ASN A 50 -15.16 13.37 2.04
N LYS A 51 -14.98 12.37 1.16
CA LYS A 51 -14.49 12.50 -0.23
C LYS A 51 -13.12 13.16 -0.35
N GLU A 52 -12.27 12.96 0.65
CA GLU A 52 -10.95 13.59 0.74
C GLU A 52 -9.82 12.56 0.81
N SER A 53 -8.61 12.98 0.42
CA SER A 53 -7.40 12.19 0.64
C SER A 53 -6.76 12.62 1.96
N LEU A 54 -6.73 11.72 2.94
CA LEU A 54 -6.05 11.98 4.22
C LEU A 54 -4.53 12.04 4.04
N LEU A 55 -3.99 11.23 3.11
CA LEU A 55 -2.57 11.14 2.84
C LEU A 55 -2.32 10.94 1.34
N GLN A 56 -1.23 11.50 0.85
CA GLN A 56 -0.68 11.24 -0.48
C GLN A 56 0.82 10.96 -0.37
N ARG A 57 1.27 9.95 -1.11
CA ARG A 57 2.65 9.46 -1.13
C ARG A 57 3.10 9.25 -2.56
N THR A 58 3.98 10.13 -3.02
CA THR A 58 4.56 10.05 -4.35
C THR A 58 5.73 9.08 -4.35
N LEU A 59 5.76 8.14 -5.29
CA LEU A 59 6.91 7.27 -5.47
C LEU A 59 8.04 8.05 -6.16
N PRO A 60 9.32 7.71 -5.88
CA PRO A 60 10.44 8.25 -6.64
C PRO A 60 10.28 8.02 -8.15
N LYS A 61 10.81 8.92 -8.99
CA LYS A 61 10.65 8.85 -10.46
C LYS A 61 11.19 7.56 -11.06
N ASP A 62 12.25 7.02 -10.48
CA ASP A 62 12.91 5.79 -10.95
C ASP A 62 12.22 4.52 -10.44
N TRP A 63 11.19 4.68 -9.62
CA TRP A 63 10.43 3.57 -9.09
C TRP A 63 9.21 3.29 -9.95
N ARG A 64 8.99 2.00 -10.21
CA ARG A 64 7.79 1.51 -10.89
C ARG A 64 7.14 0.43 -10.05
N TYR A 65 5.84 0.25 -10.22
CA TYR A 65 5.16 -0.87 -9.62
C TYR A 65 4.26 -1.59 -10.63
N GLN A 66 4.10 -2.88 -10.41
CA GLN A 66 3.21 -3.74 -11.16
C GLN A 66 2.29 -4.48 -10.19
N MET A 67 0.99 -4.29 -10.38
CA MET A 67 -0.01 -5.11 -9.72
C MET A 67 -0.12 -6.41 -10.49
N ASN A 68 0.19 -7.53 -9.83
CA ASN A 68 0.07 -8.85 -10.46
C ASN A 68 -1.35 -9.38 -10.27
N THR A 69 -1.76 -9.54 -9.01
CA THR A 69 -3.04 -10.18 -8.63
C THR A 69 -3.93 -9.28 -7.78
N MET A 70 -3.43 -8.11 -7.38
CA MET A 70 -4.14 -7.18 -6.51
C MET A 70 -4.86 -6.10 -7.32
N SER A 71 -6.02 -5.67 -6.84
CA SER A 71 -6.69 -4.48 -7.39
C SER A 71 -5.87 -3.21 -7.10
N SER A 72 -6.13 -2.14 -7.85
CA SER A 72 -5.47 -0.84 -7.63
C SER A 72 -5.81 -0.15 -6.31
N THR A 73 -6.76 -0.72 -5.57
CA THR A 73 -7.14 -0.27 -4.24
C THR A 73 -6.97 -1.37 -3.21
N ILE A 74 -6.30 -1.08 -2.11
CA ILE A 74 -6.25 -1.93 -0.92
C ILE A 74 -7.36 -1.48 0.02
N ARG A 75 -8.23 -2.42 0.38
CA ARG A 75 -9.37 -2.21 1.28
C ARG A 75 -9.30 -3.19 2.43
N PHE A 76 -9.62 -2.73 3.63
CA PHE A 76 -9.81 -3.58 4.79
C PHE A 76 -11.30 -3.82 5.03
N ARG A 77 -11.62 -4.92 5.69
CA ARG A 77 -12.94 -5.20 6.25
C ARG A 77 -13.03 -4.64 7.65
N ARG A 78 -14.25 -4.55 8.19
CA ARG A 78 -14.51 -4.08 9.57
C ARG A 78 -13.87 -4.96 10.64
N ASP A 79 -13.60 -6.22 10.32
CA ASP A 79 -12.87 -7.17 11.18
C ASP A 79 -11.34 -6.97 11.13
N GLY A 80 -10.84 -6.00 10.35
CA GLY A 80 -9.42 -5.72 10.18
C GLY A 80 -8.73 -6.62 9.14
N THR A 81 -9.42 -7.55 8.50
CA THR A 81 -8.82 -8.40 7.46
C THR A 81 -8.74 -7.67 6.11
N ILE A 82 -7.74 -8.00 5.30
CA ILE A 82 -7.66 -7.46 3.94
C ILE A 82 -8.80 -8.03 3.10
N ARG A 83 -9.56 -7.14 2.42
CA ARG A 83 -10.70 -7.55 1.60
C ARG A 83 -10.26 -8.27 0.32
N GLN A 84 -9.12 -7.87 -0.23
CA GLN A 84 -8.57 -8.40 -1.48
C GLN A 84 -7.09 -8.74 -1.24
N PRO A 85 -6.77 -10.01 -0.92
CA PRO A 85 -5.39 -10.45 -0.88
C PRO A 85 -4.77 -10.34 -2.28
N GLY A 86 -3.45 -10.25 -2.33
CA GLY A 86 -2.77 -10.18 -3.61
C GLY A 86 -1.29 -9.90 -3.46
N SER A 87 -0.62 -9.77 -4.59
CA SER A 87 0.77 -9.35 -4.62
C SER A 87 0.98 -8.24 -5.63
N MET A 88 1.95 -7.40 -5.32
CA MET A 88 2.44 -6.34 -6.18
C MET A 88 3.97 -6.38 -6.18
N ARG A 89 4.56 -5.99 -7.30
CA ARG A 89 6.01 -5.82 -7.43
C ARG A 89 6.33 -4.35 -7.49
N PHE A 90 7.38 -3.95 -6.78
CA PHE A 90 8.03 -2.65 -6.89
C PHE A 90 9.40 -2.86 -7.51
N TYR A 91 9.74 -2.01 -8.47
CA TYR A 91 11.03 -1.97 -9.14
C TYR A 91 11.69 -0.66 -8.71
N ALA A 92 12.73 -0.76 -7.88
CA ALA A 92 13.46 0.38 -7.33
C ALA A 92 14.88 0.36 -7.92
N GLY A 93 15.06 0.98 -9.09
CA GLY A 93 16.32 0.89 -9.83
C GLY A 93 16.62 -0.54 -10.25
N ASN A 94 17.69 -1.14 -9.71
CA ASN A 94 18.10 -2.52 -10.00
C ASN A 94 17.52 -3.56 -9.02
N GLU A 95 16.88 -3.11 -7.94
CA GLU A 95 16.31 -4.00 -6.93
C GLU A 95 14.81 -4.22 -7.19
N THR A 96 14.35 -5.46 -7.06
CA THR A 96 12.93 -5.80 -7.19
C THR A 96 12.39 -6.27 -5.86
N TYR A 97 11.27 -5.69 -5.45
CA TYR A 97 10.61 -6.02 -4.20
C TYR A 97 9.22 -6.56 -4.47
N LYS A 98 8.91 -7.73 -3.94
CA LYS A 98 7.58 -8.32 -3.98
C LYS A 98 6.88 -8.06 -2.66
N VAL A 99 5.81 -7.29 -2.73
CA VAL A 99 4.91 -7.07 -1.61
C VAL A 99 3.72 -8.01 -1.75
N THR A 100 3.52 -8.86 -0.74
CA THR A 100 2.45 -9.84 -0.70
C THR A 100 1.54 -9.58 0.49
N PHE A 101 0.23 -9.52 0.23
CA PHE A 101 -0.81 -9.45 1.24
C PHE A 101 -1.52 -10.81 1.33
N PRO A 102 -1.18 -11.65 2.32
CA PRO A 102 -1.77 -12.96 2.49
C PRO A 102 -3.26 -12.87 2.87
N PHE A 103 -4.02 -13.89 2.48
CA PHE A 103 -5.43 -13.99 2.85
C PHE A 103 -5.60 -14.14 4.36
N GLY A 104 -6.64 -13.50 4.92
CA GLY A 104 -6.97 -13.60 6.35
C GLY A 104 -6.00 -12.91 7.30
N THR A 105 -4.98 -12.20 6.79
CA THR A 105 -4.00 -11.48 7.59
C THR A 105 -3.92 -10.02 7.14
N SER A 106 -3.77 -9.08 8.07
CA SER A 106 -3.60 -7.66 7.76
C SER A 106 -2.14 -7.26 7.51
N ARG A 107 -1.20 -8.16 7.80
CA ARG A 107 0.23 -7.92 7.68
C ARG A 107 0.70 -8.03 6.24
N MET A 108 1.53 -7.07 5.86
CA MET A 108 2.27 -7.07 4.62
C MET A 108 3.51 -7.98 4.74
N ARG A 109 3.82 -8.75 3.70
CA ARG A 109 5.14 -9.40 3.55
C ARG A 109 5.92 -8.69 2.44
N LEU A 110 7.19 -8.39 2.72
CA LEU A 110 8.14 -7.83 1.78
C LEU A 110 9.22 -8.88 1.50
N ASP A 111 9.32 -9.30 0.25
CA ASP A 111 10.37 -10.20 -0.23
C ASP A 111 11.24 -9.45 -1.26
N GLU A 112 12.56 -9.46 -1.09
CA GLU A 112 13.51 -8.96 -2.10
C GLU A 112 13.80 -10.09 -3.11
N LEU A 113 13.77 -9.77 -4.41
CA LEU A 113 13.90 -10.71 -5.53
C LEU A 113 15.20 -10.51 -6.32
#